data_AF-A0A7V3TU96-F1
#
_entry.id   AF-A0A7V3TU96-F1
#
_cell.length_a   1.000
_cell.length_b   1.000
_cell.length_c   1.000
_cell.angle_alpha   90.00
_cell.angle_beta   90.00
_cell.angle_gamma   90.00
#
_symmetry.space_group_name_H-M   'P 1'
#
loop_
_entity.id
_entity.type
_entity.pdbx_description
1 polymer ?
#
loop_
_entity_poly.entity_id
_entity_poly.type
_entity_poly.pdbx_seq_one_letter_code
_entity_poly.pdbx_strand_id
1 'polypeptide(L)'
;MSPAGNEKRISRREMLREGIQMATFLGVGGLVGFLAGKKASGEPLVWQIDPYKCIACGNCATHCVLDPSAVKCVNSFPMCGYCDLCTGYFPPEPLALNTGAENQLCPTGALIRKLVEEPYYEYTIDENLCIACGKCVVGCAAFGNGSLYLQVRHDRCLNCHQCSIAIACPSQAFVRLPASQPYLLKHLYKPSAAL
;
A
#
# COMPACT_ATOMS: atom_id res chain seq x y z
N MET A 1 39.32 71.33 8.75
CA MET A 1 38.17 71.11 7.84
C MET A 1 37.56 69.76 8.19
N SER A 2 36.42 69.75 8.88
CA SER A 2 35.56 68.56 9.04
C SER A 2 34.19 68.91 8.48
N PRO A 3 33.58 68.13 7.59
CA PRO A 3 32.23 68.42 7.13
C PRO A 3 31.24 67.98 8.21
N ALA A 4 30.38 68.90 8.62
CA ALA A 4 29.26 68.64 9.51
C ALA A 4 28.19 67.81 8.78
N GLY A 5 27.70 66.76 9.44
CA GLY A 5 26.65 65.87 8.93
C GLY A 5 25.31 66.60 8.79
N ASN A 6 24.67 66.41 7.64
CA ASN A 6 23.33 66.91 7.34
C ASN A 6 22.30 65.90 7.86
N GLU A 7 21.62 66.22 8.97
CA GLU A 7 20.52 65.38 9.48
C GLU A 7 19.29 65.48 8.56
N LYS A 8 19.04 64.44 7.77
CA LYS A 8 17.80 64.30 6.99
C LYS A 8 16.61 64.15 7.93
N ARG A 9 15.75 65.18 7.99
CA ARG A 9 14.45 65.10 8.69
C ARG A 9 13.47 64.26 7.89
N ILE A 10 13.16 63.06 8.37
CA ILE A 10 12.16 62.17 7.78
C ILE A 10 10.79 62.86 7.83
N SER A 11 10.12 62.98 6.68
CA SER A 11 8.79 63.59 6.65
C SER A 11 7.72 62.61 7.12
N ARG A 12 6.64 63.11 7.75
CA ARG A 12 5.50 62.27 8.18
C ARG A 12 4.90 61.43 7.04
N ARG A 13 4.95 61.94 5.81
CA ARG A 13 4.46 61.24 4.61
C ARG A 13 5.38 60.07 4.21
N GLU A 14 6.68 60.25 4.41
CA GLU A 14 7.71 59.25 4.10
C GLU A 14 7.62 58.08 5.09
N MET A 15 7.45 58.39 6.38
CA MET A 15 7.21 57.40 7.44
C MET A 15 5.92 56.58 7.21
N LEU A 16 4.84 57.23 6.75
CA LEU A 16 3.59 56.54 6.39
C LEU A 16 3.77 55.65 5.16
N ARG A 17 4.51 56.11 4.14
CA ARG A 17 4.75 55.33 2.92
C ARG A 17 5.58 54.09 3.21
N GLU A 18 6.64 54.21 3.99
CA GLU A 18 7.48 53.08 4.41
C GLU A 18 6.72 52.09 5.28
N GLY A 19 5.90 52.59 6.22
CA GLY A 19 5.04 51.74 7.06
C GLY A 19 4.02 50.94 6.24
N ILE A 20 3.36 51.57 5.27
CA ILE A 20 2.41 50.90 4.37
C ILE A 20 3.13 49.85 3.51
N GLN A 21 4.31 50.17 2.97
CA GLN A 21 5.08 49.22 2.17
C GLN A 21 5.51 48.01 3.01
N MET A 22 6.01 48.23 4.22
CA MET A 22 6.42 47.17 5.13
C MET A 22 5.23 46.28 5.54
N ALA A 23 4.08 46.88 5.88
CA ALA A 23 2.85 46.15 6.19
C ALA A 23 2.34 45.34 4.99
N THR A 24 2.46 45.88 3.77
CA THR A 24 2.10 45.18 2.54
C THR A 24 3.01 43.98 2.29
N PHE A 25 4.33 44.14 2.41
CA PHE A 25 5.27 43.03 2.24
C PHE A 25 5.07 41.94 3.29
N LEU A 26 4.84 42.30 4.56
CA LEU A 26 4.56 41.35 5.62
C LEU A 26 3.21 40.66 5.43
N GLY A 27 2.18 41.39 5.00
CA GLY A 27 0.85 40.84 4.73
C GLY A 27 0.86 39.84 3.56
N VAL A 28 1.48 40.22 2.43
CA VAL A 28 1.62 39.34 1.27
C VAL A 28 2.53 38.15 1.58
N GLY A 29 3.69 38.39 2.19
CA GLY A 29 4.63 37.34 2.57
C GLY A 29 4.02 36.34 3.57
N GLY A 30 3.27 36.83 4.57
CA GLY A 30 2.56 36.00 5.53
C GLY A 30 1.45 35.17 4.90
N LEU A 31 0.66 35.76 3.99
CA LEU A 31 -0.41 35.04 3.28
C LEU A 31 0.16 33.95 2.35
N VAL A 32 1.20 34.27 1.59
CA VAL A 32 1.90 33.31 0.72
C VAL A 32 2.52 32.19 1.55
N GLY A 33 3.19 32.51 2.65
CA GLY A 33 3.76 31.53 3.57
C GLY A 33 2.72 30.59 4.17
N PHE A 34 1.57 31.13 4.60
CA PHE A 34 0.47 30.34 5.15
C PHE A 34 -0.15 29.39 4.11
N LEU A 35 -0.43 29.89 2.90
CA LEU A 35 -1.00 29.08 1.82
C LEU A 35 -0.03 27.99 1.34
N ALA A 36 1.27 28.29 1.28
CA ALA A 36 2.31 27.32 0.96
C ALA A 36 2.43 26.24 2.05
N GLY A 37 2.40 26.63 3.33
CA GLY A 37 2.45 25.70 4.47
C GLY A 37 1.26 24.75 4.52
N LYS A 38 0.05 25.21 4.21
CA LYS A 38 -1.14 24.37 4.11
C LYS A 38 -1.08 23.33 2.99
N LYS A 39 -0.38 23.64 1.89
CA LYS A 39 -0.23 22.71 0.76
C LYS A 39 0.89 21.68 0.98
N ALA A 40 1.81 21.97 1.90
CA ALA A 40 2.96 21.12 2.18
C ALA A 40 2.63 19.88 3.04
N SER A 41 1.50 19.87 3.76
CA SER A 41 1.01 18.67 4.45
C SER A 41 0.31 17.73 3.46
N GLY A 42 1.07 17.18 2.52
CA GLY A 42 0.61 16.08 1.68
C GLY A 42 0.25 14.89 2.56
N GLU A 43 -0.87 14.23 2.28
CA GLU A 43 -1.29 13.05 3.01
C GLU A 43 -0.18 11.97 2.92
N PRO A 44 0.21 11.33 4.04
CA PRO A 44 1.25 10.32 4.01
C PRO A 44 0.87 9.19 3.06
N LEU A 45 1.79 8.88 2.14
CA LEU A 45 1.61 7.78 1.21
C LEU A 45 2.19 6.49 1.79
N VAL A 46 1.53 5.39 1.48
CA VAL A 46 1.92 4.03 1.86
C VAL A 46 2.02 3.13 0.64
N TRP A 47 2.81 2.06 0.75
CA TRP A 47 2.95 1.07 -0.30
C TRP A 47 1.77 0.10 -0.30
N GLN A 48 1.20 -0.15 -1.47
CA GLN A 48 0.21 -1.20 -1.66
C GLN A 48 0.44 -1.95 -2.98
N ILE A 49 -0.17 -3.12 -3.11
CA ILE A 49 -0.15 -3.93 -4.32
C ILE A 49 -1.49 -3.77 -5.06
N ASP A 50 -1.42 -3.44 -6.34
CA ASP A 50 -2.54 -3.56 -7.28
C ASP A 50 -2.81 -5.05 -7.55
N PRO A 51 -3.96 -5.59 -7.09
CA PRO A 51 -4.25 -7.02 -7.20
C PRO A 51 -4.53 -7.48 -8.64
N TYR A 52 -4.77 -6.56 -9.58
CA TYR A 52 -5.00 -6.88 -10.99
C TYR A 52 -3.73 -6.83 -11.83
N LYS A 53 -2.69 -6.10 -11.37
CA LYS A 53 -1.35 -6.14 -11.98
C LYS A 53 -0.44 -7.20 -11.37
N CYS A 54 -0.71 -7.65 -10.15
CA CYS A 54 0.13 -8.62 -9.47
C CYS A 54 0.06 -10.00 -10.16
N ILE A 55 1.22 -10.51 -10.60
CA ILE A 55 1.34 -11.84 -11.19
C ILE A 55 1.78 -12.93 -10.19
N ALA A 56 1.80 -12.60 -8.89
CA ALA A 56 2.20 -13.50 -7.80
C ALA A 56 3.58 -14.17 -8.00
N CYS A 57 4.57 -13.40 -8.48
CA CYS A 57 5.92 -13.88 -8.84
C CYS A 57 6.78 -14.46 -7.70
N GLY A 58 6.34 -14.38 -6.44
CA GLY A 58 7.10 -14.89 -5.28
C GLY A 58 8.12 -13.91 -4.67
N ASN A 59 8.48 -12.82 -5.34
CA ASN A 59 9.49 -11.86 -4.82
C ASN A 59 9.08 -11.18 -3.50
N CYS A 60 7.78 -11.13 -3.19
CA CYS A 60 7.29 -10.61 -1.91
C CYS A 60 7.82 -11.39 -0.70
N ALA A 61 8.15 -12.67 -0.87
CA ALA A 61 8.68 -13.53 0.17
C ALA A 61 10.18 -13.32 0.44
N THR A 62 10.93 -12.83 -0.55
CA THR A 62 12.41 -12.82 -0.51
C THR A 62 13.02 -11.42 -0.49
N HIS A 63 12.29 -10.40 -0.95
CA HIS A 63 12.81 -9.03 -1.09
C HIS A 63 12.31 -8.08 0.00
N CYS A 64 11.48 -8.53 0.93
CA CYS A 64 11.11 -7.70 2.08
C CYS A 64 12.29 -7.60 3.04
N VAL A 65 12.52 -6.41 3.62
CA VAL A 65 13.52 -6.23 4.69
C VAL A 65 13.06 -6.85 6.01
N LEU A 66 11.78 -7.22 6.12
CA LEU A 66 11.22 -7.93 7.27
C LEU A 66 11.10 -9.42 6.95
N ASP A 67 11.36 -10.25 7.96
CA ASP A 67 11.12 -11.69 7.93
C ASP A 67 10.28 -12.09 9.15
N PRO A 68 9.03 -12.59 8.99
CA PRO A 68 8.32 -12.75 7.72
C PRO A 68 7.87 -11.41 7.11
N SER A 69 7.78 -11.38 5.79
CA SER A 69 7.43 -10.22 4.95
C SER A 69 6.25 -9.41 5.48
N ALA A 70 6.27 -8.08 5.24
CA ALA A 70 5.12 -7.21 5.47
C ALA A 70 3.96 -7.48 4.50
N VAL A 71 4.21 -8.15 3.38
CA VAL A 71 3.16 -8.59 2.46
C VAL A 71 2.55 -9.87 3.00
N LYS A 72 1.22 -10.00 2.90
CA LYS A 72 0.48 -11.22 3.24
C LYS A 72 -0.50 -11.57 2.14
N CYS A 73 -0.82 -12.86 2.05
CA CYS A 73 -2.01 -13.29 1.32
C CYS A 73 -3.25 -12.89 2.12
N VAL A 74 -4.30 -12.49 1.43
CA VAL A 74 -5.63 -12.22 1.99
C VAL A 74 -6.67 -12.93 1.14
N ASN A 75 -7.82 -13.25 1.75
CA ASN A 75 -8.98 -13.77 1.03
C ASN A 75 -10.07 -12.70 0.96
N SER A 76 -10.53 -12.39 -0.26
CA SER A 76 -11.75 -11.62 -0.46
C SER A 76 -12.96 -12.56 -0.38
N PHE A 77 -13.52 -12.74 0.82
CA PHE A 77 -14.70 -13.57 1.03
C PHE A 77 -15.89 -13.25 0.09
N PRO A 78 -16.18 -11.99 -0.26
CA PRO A 78 -17.23 -11.66 -1.23
C PRO A 78 -17.02 -12.25 -2.63
N MET A 79 -15.80 -12.70 -2.95
CA MET A 79 -15.46 -13.36 -4.22
C MET A 79 -15.22 -14.86 -4.05
N CYS A 80 -15.03 -15.35 -2.82
CA CYS A 80 -14.62 -16.72 -2.58
C CYS A 80 -15.73 -17.69 -2.96
N GLY A 81 -15.39 -18.75 -3.68
CA GLY A 81 -16.33 -19.80 -4.07
C GLY A 81 -16.52 -20.90 -3.02
N TYR A 82 -15.83 -20.81 -1.88
CA TYR A 82 -15.85 -21.80 -0.79
C TYR A 82 -15.63 -23.25 -1.26
N CYS A 83 -14.72 -23.45 -2.22
CA CYS A 83 -14.55 -24.73 -2.92
C CYS A 83 -14.11 -25.87 -1.98
N ASP A 84 -14.67 -27.06 -2.14
CA ASP A 84 -14.14 -28.29 -1.51
C ASP A 84 -12.71 -28.55 -1.97
N LEU A 85 -12.50 -28.61 -3.29
CA LEU A 85 -11.20 -28.58 -3.97
C LEU A 85 -10.85 -27.14 -4.37
N CYS A 86 -10.19 -26.41 -3.48
CA CYS A 86 -9.60 -25.11 -3.81
C CYS A 86 -8.18 -25.30 -4.32
N THR A 87 -7.92 -24.99 -5.59
CA THR A 87 -6.58 -25.06 -6.20
C THR A 87 -5.62 -23.99 -5.67
N GLY A 88 -6.09 -23.06 -4.83
CA GLY A 88 -5.22 -22.19 -4.02
C GLY A 88 -4.68 -22.87 -2.75
N TYR A 89 -5.36 -23.92 -2.28
CA TYR A 89 -4.97 -24.72 -1.12
C TYR A 89 -4.31 -26.03 -1.55
N PHE A 90 -4.92 -26.75 -2.49
CA PHE A 90 -4.44 -28.03 -3.03
C PHE A 90 -3.67 -27.86 -4.34
N PRO A 91 -2.71 -28.73 -4.68
CA PRO A 91 -2.28 -28.89 -6.06
C PRO A 91 -3.47 -29.35 -6.94
N PRO A 92 -3.41 -29.20 -8.27
CA PRO A 92 -4.51 -29.58 -9.15
C PRO A 92 -4.99 -31.03 -9.00
N GLU A 93 -4.08 -31.95 -8.68
CA GLU A 93 -4.34 -33.37 -8.44
C GLU A 93 -3.78 -33.78 -7.07
N PRO A 94 -4.48 -33.49 -5.95
CA PRO A 94 -4.03 -33.86 -4.62
C PRO A 94 -4.24 -35.36 -4.36
N LEU A 95 -3.42 -35.94 -3.47
CA LEU A 95 -3.57 -37.35 -3.07
C LEU A 95 -4.89 -37.56 -2.30
N ALA A 96 -5.29 -36.58 -1.50
CA ALA A 96 -6.55 -36.56 -0.76
C ALA A 96 -7.01 -35.13 -0.47
N LEU A 97 -8.32 -34.94 -0.30
CA LEU A 97 -8.94 -33.65 0.09
C LEU A 97 -8.95 -33.47 1.61
N ASN A 98 -7.79 -33.59 2.24
CA ASN A 98 -7.62 -33.39 3.68
C ASN A 98 -6.54 -32.34 3.99
N THR A 99 -6.32 -32.04 5.26
CA THR A 99 -5.37 -31.01 5.69
C THR A 99 -3.93 -31.51 5.85
N GLY A 100 -3.61 -32.72 5.36
CA GLY A 100 -2.24 -33.25 5.34
C GLY A 100 -1.30 -32.33 4.55
N ALA A 101 -0.08 -32.15 5.04
CA ALA A 101 0.89 -31.20 4.47
C ALA A 101 1.25 -31.54 3.01
N GLU A 102 1.29 -32.83 2.67
CA GLU A 102 1.51 -33.35 1.32
C GLU A 102 0.43 -32.95 0.32
N ASN A 103 -0.76 -32.58 0.81
CA ASN A 103 -1.87 -32.11 -0.01
C ASN A 103 -1.90 -30.57 -0.13
N GLN A 104 -1.04 -29.84 0.59
CA GLN A 104 -1.07 -28.37 0.62
C GLN A 104 -0.05 -27.73 -0.34
N LEU A 105 -0.47 -26.67 -1.04
CA LEU A 105 0.42 -25.81 -1.83
C LEU A 105 1.24 -24.83 -0.99
N CYS A 106 0.69 -24.41 0.16
CA CYS A 106 1.34 -23.43 1.01
C CYS A 106 2.54 -24.06 1.73
N PRO A 107 3.78 -23.61 1.47
CA PRO A 107 4.96 -24.27 2.02
C PRO A 107 5.07 -24.12 3.54
N THR A 108 4.39 -23.14 4.13
CA THR A 108 4.39 -22.87 5.56
C THR A 108 3.08 -23.27 6.25
N GLY A 109 2.13 -23.87 5.51
CA GLY A 109 0.81 -24.21 6.05
C GLY A 109 -0.02 -23.01 6.50
N ALA A 110 0.23 -21.81 5.96
CA ALA A 110 -0.42 -20.58 6.39
C ALA A 110 -1.89 -20.44 5.94
N LEU A 111 -2.34 -21.23 4.97
CA LEU A 111 -3.73 -21.19 4.53
C LEU A 111 -4.51 -22.22 5.36
N ILE A 112 -5.54 -21.79 6.09
CA ILE A 112 -6.34 -22.62 6.98
C ILE A 112 -7.65 -22.95 6.28
N ARG A 113 -7.95 -24.25 6.15
CA ARG A 113 -9.19 -24.76 5.56
C ARG A 113 -10.15 -25.17 6.68
N LYS A 114 -11.36 -24.62 6.68
CA LYS A 114 -12.41 -24.91 7.67
C LYS A 114 -13.72 -25.29 6.96
N LEU A 115 -14.31 -26.42 7.36
CA LEU A 115 -15.64 -26.81 6.89
C LEU A 115 -16.67 -25.81 7.43
N VAL A 116 -17.49 -25.26 6.54
CA VAL A 116 -18.63 -24.40 6.91
C VAL A 116 -19.90 -25.24 6.91
N GLU A 117 -20.21 -25.84 5.77
CA GLU A 117 -21.30 -26.79 5.53
C GLU A 117 -20.88 -27.69 4.36
N GLU A 118 -21.39 -28.89 4.20
CA GLU A 118 -21.00 -29.71 3.04
C GLU A 118 -21.66 -29.19 1.75
N PRO A 119 -20.94 -29.00 0.62
CA PRO A 119 -19.50 -29.26 0.35
C PRO A 119 -18.59 -28.02 0.46
N TYR A 120 -19.01 -26.98 1.17
CA TYR A 120 -18.36 -25.67 1.24
C TYR A 120 -17.32 -25.53 2.36
N TYR A 121 -16.13 -25.06 1.97
CA TYR A 121 -15.01 -24.81 2.86
C TYR A 121 -14.55 -23.36 2.79
N GLU A 122 -14.33 -22.76 3.95
CA GLU A 122 -13.73 -21.44 4.09
C GLU A 122 -12.21 -21.55 4.17
N TYR A 123 -11.54 -20.59 3.54
CA TYR A 123 -10.09 -20.47 3.55
C TYR A 123 -9.67 -19.16 4.21
N THR A 124 -9.05 -19.25 5.39
CA THR A 124 -8.50 -18.10 6.13
C THR A 124 -6.97 -18.15 6.10
N ILE A 125 -6.29 -17.05 6.40
CA ILE A 125 -4.83 -16.97 6.33
C ILE A 125 -4.29 -16.72 7.76
N ASP A 126 -3.40 -17.59 8.22
CA ASP A 126 -2.52 -17.32 9.35
C ASP A 126 -1.38 -16.40 8.88
N GLU A 127 -1.48 -15.12 9.25
CA GLU A 127 -0.51 -14.12 8.85
C GLU A 127 0.87 -14.31 9.50
N ASN A 128 0.97 -15.04 10.61
CA ASN A 128 2.26 -15.30 11.25
C ASN A 128 3.08 -16.30 10.42
N LEU A 129 2.41 -17.27 9.80
CA LEU A 129 3.04 -18.27 8.93
C LEU A 129 3.15 -17.81 7.47
N CYS A 130 2.34 -16.85 7.04
CA CYS A 130 2.31 -16.42 5.65
C CYS A 130 3.57 -15.62 5.28
N ILE A 131 4.38 -16.17 4.36
CA ILE A 131 5.57 -15.49 3.81
C ILE A 131 5.28 -14.74 2.50
N ALA A 132 4.02 -14.67 2.04
CA ALA A 132 3.63 -14.05 0.77
C ALA A 132 4.36 -14.60 -0.49
N CYS A 133 4.55 -15.92 -0.56
CA CYS A 133 5.11 -16.57 -1.75
C CYS A 133 4.18 -16.56 -2.97
N GLY A 134 2.88 -16.26 -2.80
CA GLY A 134 1.93 -16.13 -3.91
C GLY A 134 1.42 -17.43 -4.53
N LYS A 135 1.91 -18.62 -4.14
CA LYS A 135 1.46 -19.91 -4.71
C LYS A 135 -0.06 -20.10 -4.63
N CYS A 136 -0.65 -19.78 -3.48
CA CYS A 136 -2.11 -19.86 -3.29
C CYS A 136 -2.89 -18.85 -4.15
N VAL A 137 -2.29 -17.70 -4.46
CA VAL A 137 -2.87 -16.69 -5.35
C VAL A 137 -2.91 -17.19 -6.79
N VAL A 138 -1.80 -17.77 -7.28
CA VAL A 138 -1.73 -18.39 -8.62
C VAL A 138 -2.78 -19.48 -8.75
N GLY A 139 -2.82 -20.40 -7.78
CA GLY A 139 -3.75 -21.52 -7.79
C GLY A 139 -5.22 -21.09 -7.76
N CYS A 140 -5.59 -20.15 -6.90
CA CYS A 140 -6.95 -19.63 -6.80
C CYS A 140 -7.38 -18.84 -8.05
N ALA A 141 -6.46 -18.16 -8.72
CA ALA A 141 -6.75 -17.42 -9.95
C ALA A 141 -6.85 -18.32 -11.19
N ALA A 142 -6.17 -19.48 -11.19
CA ALA A 142 -6.16 -20.39 -12.34
C ALA A 142 -7.49 -21.13 -12.54
N PHE A 143 -8.11 -21.63 -11.45
CA PHE A 143 -9.32 -22.46 -11.52
C PHE A 143 -10.44 -22.01 -10.58
N GLY A 144 -10.20 -21.05 -9.70
CA GLY A 144 -11.20 -20.48 -8.81
C GLY A 144 -11.60 -19.07 -9.23
N ASN A 145 -12.29 -18.37 -8.32
CA ASN A 145 -12.72 -16.99 -8.53
C ASN A 145 -11.59 -15.95 -8.36
N GLY A 146 -10.36 -16.39 -8.07
CA GLY A 146 -9.24 -15.51 -7.78
C GLY A 146 -9.45 -14.65 -6.52
N SER A 147 -10.11 -15.19 -5.49
CA SER A 147 -10.39 -14.48 -4.24
C SER A 147 -9.17 -14.30 -3.34
N LEU A 148 -8.14 -15.15 -3.50
CA LEU A 148 -6.85 -15.00 -2.84
C LEU A 148 -5.95 -14.03 -3.60
N TYR A 149 -5.35 -13.06 -2.91
CA TYR A 149 -4.43 -12.07 -3.48
C TYR A 149 -3.47 -11.54 -2.41
N LEU A 150 -2.43 -10.81 -2.83
CA LEU A 150 -1.45 -10.24 -1.92
C LEU A 150 -1.80 -8.79 -1.55
N GLN A 151 -1.60 -8.42 -0.28
CA GLN A 151 -1.70 -7.05 0.22
C GLN A 151 -0.54 -6.75 1.16
N VAL A 152 -0.12 -5.48 1.19
CA VAL A 152 0.81 -4.96 2.19
C VAL A 152 0.07 -4.72 3.50
N ARG A 153 0.60 -5.28 4.60
CA ARG A 153 0.09 -5.07 5.95
C ARG A 153 0.75 -3.84 6.56
N HIS A 154 0.00 -2.75 6.67
CA HIS A 154 0.50 -1.45 7.11
C HIS A 154 0.89 -1.40 8.59
N ASP A 155 0.36 -2.32 9.40
CA ASP A 155 0.76 -2.55 10.79
C ASP A 155 2.19 -3.12 10.90
N ARG A 156 2.71 -3.71 9.81
CA ARG A 156 4.06 -4.30 9.76
C ARG A 156 4.99 -3.53 8.86
N CYS A 157 4.49 -3.00 7.76
CA CYS A 157 5.28 -2.34 6.73
C CYS A 157 6.01 -1.12 7.30
N LEU A 158 7.34 -1.11 7.17
CA LEU A 158 8.19 0.03 7.56
C LEU A 158 8.04 1.24 6.63
N ASN A 159 7.18 1.15 5.61
CA ASN A 159 6.99 2.17 4.58
C ASN A 159 8.31 2.67 3.97
N CYS A 160 9.22 1.73 3.66
CA CYS A 160 10.56 2.02 3.12
C CYS A 160 10.48 3.04 1.97
N HIS A 161 11.30 4.09 1.99
CA HIS A 161 11.27 5.14 0.96
C HIS A 161 11.37 4.55 -0.46
N GLN A 162 12.24 3.55 -0.63
CA GLN A 162 12.30 2.70 -1.81
C GLN A 162 12.05 1.25 -1.40
N CYS A 163 10.89 0.70 -1.72
CA CYS A 163 10.55 -0.67 -1.37
C CYS A 163 11.35 -1.65 -2.26
N SER A 164 12.21 -2.48 -1.66
CA SER A 164 12.99 -3.49 -2.38
C SER A 164 12.12 -4.48 -3.16
N ILE A 165 10.94 -4.82 -2.63
CA ILE A 165 9.96 -5.67 -3.34
C ILE A 165 9.43 -4.94 -4.59
N ALA A 166 9.13 -3.64 -4.47
CA ALA A 166 8.61 -2.87 -5.59
C ALA A 166 9.63 -2.76 -6.73
N ILE A 167 10.91 -2.54 -6.40
CA ILE A 167 12.02 -2.55 -7.38
C ILE A 167 12.11 -3.90 -8.09
N ALA A 168 12.03 -5.00 -7.33
CA ALA A 168 12.13 -6.35 -7.85
C ALA A 168 10.84 -6.88 -8.48
N CYS A 169 9.73 -6.13 -8.47
CA CYS A 169 8.43 -6.61 -8.93
C CYS A 169 8.37 -6.57 -10.47
N PRO A 170 8.35 -7.72 -11.17
CA PRO A 170 8.40 -7.74 -12.63
C PRO A 170 7.15 -7.16 -13.30
N SER A 171 5.99 -7.21 -12.63
CA SER A 171 4.74 -6.65 -13.14
C SER A 171 4.46 -5.23 -12.68
N GLN A 172 5.40 -4.61 -11.96
CA GLN A 172 5.28 -3.25 -11.43
C GLN A 172 3.95 -3.01 -10.70
N ALA A 173 3.49 -4.01 -9.94
CA ALA A 173 2.19 -3.98 -9.28
C ALA A 173 2.16 -3.10 -8.01
N PHE A 174 3.32 -2.66 -7.51
CA PHE A 174 3.39 -1.82 -6.32
C PHE A 174 3.05 -0.37 -6.66
N VAL A 175 2.13 0.21 -5.89
CA VAL A 175 1.64 1.58 -6.01
C VAL A 175 1.77 2.32 -4.68
N ARG A 176 1.71 3.65 -4.74
CA ARG A 176 1.66 4.53 -3.58
C ARG A 176 0.23 5.04 -3.41
N LEU A 177 -0.36 4.82 -2.25
CA LEU A 177 -1.73 5.24 -1.93
C LEU A 177 -1.75 6.15 -0.70
N PRO A 178 -2.74 7.05 -0.58
CA PRO A 178 -2.93 7.82 0.65
C PRO A 178 -3.25 6.90 1.84
N ALA A 179 -2.69 7.20 3.00
CA ALA A 179 -2.88 6.38 4.21
C ALA A 179 -4.35 6.29 4.67
N SER A 180 -5.20 7.24 4.30
CA SER A 180 -6.65 7.21 4.55
C SER A 180 -7.39 6.17 3.71
N GLN A 181 -6.84 5.76 2.56
CA GLN A 181 -7.41 4.75 1.67
C GLN A 181 -6.31 3.77 1.19
N PRO A 182 -5.72 2.99 2.12
CA PRO A 182 -4.46 2.31 1.86
C PRO A 182 -4.63 0.92 1.22
N TYR A 183 -5.85 0.44 0.99
CA TYR A 183 -6.13 -0.92 0.52
C TYR A 183 -6.86 -0.94 -0.83
N LEU A 184 -6.37 -1.79 -1.73
CA LEU A 184 -7.02 -2.10 -3.01
C LEU A 184 -7.70 -3.47 -2.89
N LEU A 185 -8.89 -3.47 -2.29
CA LEU A 185 -9.66 -4.70 -2.09
C LEU A 185 -10.24 -5.16 -3.43
N LYS A 186 -9.91 -6.39 -3.85
CA LYS A 186 -10.25 -6.90 -5.18
C LYS A 186 -11.76 -6.90 -5.50
N HIS A 187 -12.64 -6.97 -4.49
CA HIS A 187 -14.09 -6.91 -4.69
C HIS A 187 -14.66 -5.49 -4.81
N LEU A 188 -13.91 -4.45 -4.45
CA LEU A 188 -14.35 -3.04 -4.52
C LEU A 188 -13.56 -2.24 -5.56
N TYR A 189 -12.27 -2.56 -5.70
CA TYR A 189 -11.35 -1.86 -6.57
C TYR A 189 -11.61 -2.25 -8.02
N LYS A 190 -11.84 -1.26 -8.88
CA LYS A 190 -11.87 -1.44 -10.33
C LYS A 190 -10.56 -0.88 -10.89
N PRO A 191 -9.76 -1.67 -11.62
CA PRO A 191 -8.56 -1.14 -12.26
C PRO A 191 -9.00 -0.07 -13.26
N SER A 192 -8.36 1.10 -13.23
CA SER A 192 -8.52 2.06 -14.32
C SER A 192 -8.02 1.41 -15.60
N ALA A 193 -8.82 1.40 -16.67
CA ALA A 193 -8.36 0.94 -17.98
C ALA A 193 -7.00 1.60 -18.27
N ALA A 194 -6.00 0.79 -18.57
CA ALA A 194 -4.70 1.29 -18.99
C ALA A 194 -4.94 2.17 -20.24
N LEU A 195 -4.60 3.45 -20.15
CA LEU A 195 -4.45 4.34 -21.30
C LEU A 195 -3.26 3.89 -22.14
#